data_AF-A0A354P9E4-F1
#
_entry.id   AF-A0A354P9E4-F1
#
_cell.length_a   1.000
_cell.length_b   1.000
_cell.length_c   1.000
_cell.angle_alpha   90.00
_cell.angle_beta   90.00
_cell.angle_gamma   90.00
#
_symmetry.space_group_name_H-M   'P 1'
#
loop_
_entity.id
_entity.type
_entity.pdbx_description
1 polymer ?
#
loop_
_entity_poly.entity_id
_entity_poly.type
_entity_poly.pdbx_seq_one_letter_code
_entity_poly.pdbx_strand_id
1 'polypeptide(L)' 'MAIHDKTIEMGLEVYMITDSGRTEFHGQPTRTCLAIGPDEASKIDQVTGHLELL' A
#
# COMPACT_ATOMS: atom_id res chain seq x y z
N MET A 1 0.07 -2.19 8.99
CA MET A 1 1.35 -2.24 8.24
C MET A 1 1.64 -3.62 7.67
N ALA A 2 0.93 -4.68 8.08
CA ALA A 2 1.14 -6.06 7.62
C ALA A 2 1.35 -6.26 6.10
N ILE A 3 0.55 -5.61 5.25
CA ILE A 3 0.72 -5.72 3.78
C ILE A 3 2.02 -5.05 3.33
N HIS A 4 2.34 -3.85 3.81
CA HIS A 4 3.59 -3.14 3.51
C HIS A 4 4.81 -3.97 3.92
N ASP A 5 4.81 -4.49 5.16
CA ASP A 5 5.94 -5.22 5.70
C ASP A 5 6.15 -6.55 4.96
N LYS A 6 5.07 -7.29 4.69
CA LYS A 6 5.10 -8.52 3.86
C LYS A 6 5.62 -8.24 2.45
N THR A 7 5.27 -7.09 1.87
CA THR A 7 5.72 -6.70 0.52
C THR A 7 7.24 -6.46 0.50
N ILE A 8 7.78 -5.79 1.52
CA ILE A 8 9.22 -5.59 1.69
C ILE A 8 9.95 -6.93 1.87
N GLU A 9 9.42 -7.82 2.70
CA GLU A 9 10.01 -9.15 2.94
C GLU A 9 10.06 -10.00 1.66
N MET A 10 9.09 -9.83 0.76
CA MET A 10 9.05 -10.49 -0.55
C MET A 10 9.95 -9.83 -1.60
N GLY A 11 10.61 -8.71 -1.27
CA GLY A 11 11.47 -7.97 -2.18
C GLY A 11 10.73 -7.26 -3.31
N LEU A 12 9.43 -6.98 -3.11
CA LEU A 12 8.61 -6.25 -4.07
C LEU A 12 8.75 -4.74 -3.88
N GLU A 13 8.70 -3.99 -4.97
CA GLU A 13 8.66 -2.53 -4.92
C GLU A 13 7.38 -2.05 -4.23
N VAL A 14 7.52 -1.11 -3.29
CA VAL A 14 6.41 -0.62 -2.47
C VAL A 14 6.55 0.85 -2.13
N TYR A 15 5.45 1.59 -2.25
CA TYR A 15 5.38 3.02 -1.95
C TYR A 15 4.20 3.33 -1.02
N MET A 16 4.51 3.82 0.18
CA MET A 16 3.53 4.30 1.16
C MET A 16 3.19 5.77 0.88
N ILE A 17 1.91 6.06 0.62
CA ILE A 17 1.42 7.41 0.36
C ILE A 17 0.87 8.00 1.65
N THR A 18 1.38 9.17 2.03
CA THR A 18 0.89 9.95 3.16
C THR A 18 0.30 11.24 2.65
N ASP A 19 -1.00 11.43 2.86
CA ASP A 19 -1.66 12.72 2.64
C ASP A 19 -1.34 13.67 3.80
N SER A 20 -1.17 14.94 3.47
CA SER A 20 -0.97 16.04 4.43
C SER A 20 -2.21 16.38 5.25
N GLY A 21 -3.38 15.85 4.89
CA GLY A 21 -4.57 15.87 5.73
C GLY A 21 -5.33 17.18 5.79
N ARG A 22 -5.09 18.10 4.86
CA ARG A 22 -5.60 19.49 4.94
C ARG A 22 -7.12 19.62 4.90
N THR A 23 -7.82 18.67 4.26
CA THR A 23 -9.28 18.73 4.09
C THR A 23 -9.99 17.75 5.02
N GLU A 24 -9.76 16.45 4.85
CA GLU A 24 -10.52 15.37 5.50
C GLU A 24 -9.91 14.91 6.82
N PHE A 25 -8.62 15.16 7.04
CA PHE A 25 -7.90 14.68 8.22
C PHE A 25 -7.49 15.83 9.17
N HIS A 26 -8.12 17.00 9.08
CA HIS A 26 -7.93 18.14 10.00
C HIS A 26 -6.46 18.55 10.22
N GLY A 27 -5.66 18.53 9.15
CA GLY A 27 -4.23 18.83 9.17
C GLY A 27 -3.34 17.71 9.71
N GLN A 28 -3.88 16.51 9.97
CA GLN A 28 -3.10 15.36 10.43
C GLN A 28 -2.56 14.55 9.25
N PRO A 29 -1.23 14.38 9.13
CA PRO A 29 -0.65 13.51 8.12
C PRO A 29 -1.16 12.08 8.28
N THR A 30 -1.76 11.54 7.23
CA THR A 30 -2.45 10.24 7.27
C THR A 30 -2.00 9.36 6.13
N ARG A 31 -1.69 8.09 6.42
CA ARG A 31 -1.33 7.09 5.41
C ARG A 31 -2.59 6.64 4.69
N THR A 32 -2.77 7.04 3.44
CA THR A 32 -4.03 6.85 2.71
C THR A 32 -4.00 5.66 1.75
N CYS A 33 -2.84 5.35 1.17
CA CYS A 33 -2.73 4.28 0.18
C CYS A 33 -1.34 3.65 0.17
N LEU A 34 -1.27 2.44 -0.37
CA LEU A 34 -0.05 1.68 -0.60
C LEU A 34 -0.03 1.23 -2.06
N ALA A 35 1.01 1.60 -2.79
CA ALA A 35 1.25 1.09 -4.15
C ALA A 35 2.28 -0.04 -4.10
N ILE A 36 2.04 -1.13 -4.83
CA ILE A 36 2.93 -2.29 -4.93
C ILE A 36 3.22 -2.57 -6.40
N GLY A 37 4.50 -2.76 -6.73
CA GLY A 37 4.97 -3.01 -8.10
C GLY A 37 5.67 -1.80 -8.74
N PRO A 38 5.95 -1.86 -10.05
CA PRO A 38 5.52 -2.90 -11.00
C PRO A 38 6.22 -4.24 -10.79
N ASP A 39 5.48 -5.35 -10.88
CA ASP A 39 5.99 -6.72 -10.93
C ASP A 39 4.91 -7.66 -11.54
N GLU A 40 5.21 -8.94 -11.65
CA GLU A 40 4.29 -10.01 -12.05
C GLU A 40 3.06 -10.06 -11.14
N ALA A 41 1.87 -10.09 -11.76
CA ALA A 41 0.59 -10.12 -11.04
C ALA A 41 0.53 -11.27 -10.01
N SER A 42 1.04 -12.45 -10.37
CA SER A 42 1.07 -13.62 -9.48
C SER A 42 1.90 -13.43 -8.20
N LYS A 43 2.89 -12.52 -8.21
CA LYS A 43 3.62 -12.14 -6.98
C LYS A 43 2.84 -11.14 -6.15
N ILE A 44 2.23 -10.15 -6.79
CA ILE A 44 1.43 -9.12 -6.13
C ILE A 44 0.17 -9.73 -5.47
N ASP A 45 -0.45 -10.71 -6.13
CA ASP A 45 -1.65 -11.41 -5.65
C ASP A 45 -1.40 -12.23 -4.38
N GLN A 46 -0.18 -12.72 -4.13
CA GLN A 46 0.18 -13.40 -2.87
C GLN A 46 0.03 -12.48 -1.65
N VAL A 47 0.03 -11.16 -1.85
CA VAL A 47 -0.14 -10.16 -0.80
C VAL A 47 -1.52 -9.52 -0.89
N THR A 48 -2.02 -9.22 -2.08
CA THR A 48 -3.22 -8.38 -2.26
C THR A 48 -4.46 -9.11 -2.80
N GLY A 49 -4.33 -10.35 -3.28
CA GLY A 49 -5.42 -11.05 -3.97
C GLY A 49 -6.63 -11.41 -3.10
N HIS A 50 -6.55 -11.21 -1.79
CA HIS A 50 -7.66 -11.37 -0.85
C HIS A 50 -8.41 -10.06 -0.57
N LEU A 51 -7.91 -8.93 -1.09
CA LEU A 51 -8.56 -7.62 -0.95
C LEU A 51 -9.70 -7.50 -1.96
N GLU A 52 -10.77 -6.82 -1.53
CA GLU A 52 -11.86 -6.47 -2.43
C GLU A 52 -11.43 -5.32 -3.36
N LEU A 53 -12.02 -5.30 -4.55
CA LEU A 53 -11.87 -4.16 -5.45
C LEU A 53 -12.68 -2.98 -4.90
N LEU A 54 -12.11 -1.78 -5.05
CA LEU A 54 -12.68 -0.51 -4.57
C LEU A 54 -13.96 -0.12 -5.33
#